data_AF-A0A3E0QZS3-F1
#
_entry.id   AF-A0A3E0QZS3-F1
#
_cell.length_a   1.000
_cell.length_b   1.000
_cell.length_c   1.000
_cell.angle_alpha   90.00
_cell.angle_beta   90.00
_cell.angle_gamma   90.00
#
_symmetry.space_group_name_H-M   'P 1'
#
loop_
_entity.id
_entity.type
_entity.pdbx_description
1 polymer ?
#
loop_
_entity_poly.entity_id
_entity_poly.type
_entity_poly.pdbx_seq_one_letter_code
_entity_poly.pdbx_strand_id
1 'polypeptide(L)'
;MRKANSIKLAIKFYRTHSYGMRLENLLALVAFSGILETLPILASLPLLRAVFLGHEIIALGAVESGLVSYSIGLGVLLSLRFFIGRWAQYSNASERIALLTKFRKETPEEERQIQKVNYGKSVQAINFLLVGWSQFIPGLLFTLLGLYLSPEFGAITLAIIAVWMLVISKIKRQQDFWHAKGSELAKKIDVLNVAELDELQSHRLKAAKWDATNKNLRELVIISSLIVSLVINNSLGMSPSFDSILIVIVFLRGLQQLFTAYIMSQQLSGLTNFLEKA
;
A
#
# COMPACT_ATOMS: atom_id res chain seq x y z
N MET A 1 -10.36 -26.71 5.62
CA MET A 1 -10.92 -25.49 6.25
C MET A 1 -10.88 -24.34 5.26
N ARG A 2 -12.01 -23.66 5.01
CA ARG A 2 -12.03 -22.43 4.20
C ARG A 2 -11.23 -21.36 4.96
N LYS A 3 -10.04 -20.98 4.48
CA LYS A 3 -9.26 -19.89 5.09
C LYS A 3 -10.13 -18.65 5.16
N ALA A 4 -10.42 -18.16 6.36
CA ALA A 4 -11.21 -16.95 6.53
C ALA A 4 -10.44 -15.76 5.92
N ASN A 5 -11.17 -14.84 5.27
CA ASN A 5 -10.56 -13.66 4.65
C ASN A 5 -9.97 -12.75 5.74
N SER A 6 -8.65 -12.53 5.72
CA SER A 6 -7.92 -11.74 6.71
C SER A 6 -8.43 -10.30 6.83
N ILE A 7 -8.90 -9.69 5.74
CA ILE A 7 -9.53 -8.36 5.74
C ILE A 7 -10.83 -8.40 6.55
N LYS A 8 -11.68 -9.40 6.29
CA LYS A 8 -12.95 -9.57 7.01
C LYS A 8 -12.72 -9.80 8.50
N LEU A 9 -11.70 -10.59 8.85
CA LEU A 9 -11.32 -10.83 10.24
C LEU A 9 -10.79 -9.56 10.92
N ALA A 10 -9.94 -8.78 10.26
CA ALA A 10 -9.44 -7.51 10.79
C ALA A 10 -10.56 -6.47 10.99
N ILE A 11 -11.49 -6.38 10.03
CA ILE A 11 -12.69 -5.53 10.16
C ILE A 11 -13.53 -5.96 11.36
N LYS A 12 -13.78 -7.26 11.51
CA LYS A 12 -14.52 -7.81 12.65
C LYS A 12 -13.81 -7.49 13.96
N PHE A 13 -12.51 -7.76 14.05
CA PHE A 13 -11.69 -7.47 15.23
C PHE A 13 -11.80 -6.00 15.65
N TYR A 14 -11.63 -5.07 14.69
CA TYR A 14 -11.76 -3.63 14.98
C TYR A 14 -13.15 -3.27 15.47
N ARG A 15 -14.22 -3.72 14.78
CA ARG A 15 -15.60 -3.40 15.16
C ARG A 15 -15.99 -3.96 16.54
N THR A 16 -15.41 -5.09 16.94
CA THR A 16 -15.68 -5.69 18.25
C THR A 16 -14.92 -4.99 19.38
N HIS A 17 -13.70 -4.51 19.12
CA HIS A 17 -12.79 -4.08 20.18
C HIS A 17 -12.56 -2.56 20.25
N SER A 18 -12.76 -1.82 19.16
CA SER A 18 -12.59 -0.37 19.14
C SER A 18 -13.89 0.34 19.56
N TYR A 19 -13.73 1.36 20.39
CA TYR A 19 -14.78 2.27 20.86
C TYR A 19 -14.53 3.71 20.43
N GLY A 20 -13.43 3.95 19.70
CA GLY A 20 -13.05 5.26 19.22
C GLY A 20 -13.76 5.61 17.92
N MET A 21 -13.00 6.04 16.92
CA MET A 21 -13.56 6.38 15.62
C MET A 21 -14.17 5.15 14.95
N ARG A 22 -15.40 5.30 14.43
CA ARG A 22 -16.02 4.27 13.60
C ARG A 22 -15.10 3.88 12.44
N LEU A 23 -15.02 2.59 12.15
CA LEU A 23 -14.09 2.07 11.13
C LEU A 23 -14.31 2.73 9.77
N GLU A 24 -15.56 2.98 9.41
CA GLU A 24 -15.92 3.62 8.14
C GLU A 24 -15.34 5.03 8.03
N ASN A 25 -15.40 5.81 9.11
CA ASN A 25 -14.85 7.15 9.18
C ASN A 25 -13.31 7.10 9.13
N LEU A 26 -12.71 6.14 9.82
CA LEU A 26 -11.26 5.97 9.80
C LEU A 26 -10.76 5.54 8.41
N LEU A 27 -11.48 4.63 7.74
CA LEU A 27 -11.20 4.20 6.37
C LEU A 27 -11.35 5.35 5.37
N ALA A 28 -12.39 6.18 5.51
CA ALA A 28 -12.56 7.38 4.70
C ALA A 28 -11.41 8.37 4.92
N LEU A 29 -11.07 8.65 6.18
CA LEU A 29 -10.00 9.58 6.54
C LEU A 29 -8.64 9.14 5.96
N VAL A 30 -8.26 7.87 6.12
CA VAL A 30 -6.99 7.38 5.56
C VAL A 30 -7.01 7.30 4.03
N ALA A 31 -8.16 7.06 3.41
CA ALA A 31 -8.30 7.09 1.96
C ALA A 31 -8.13 8.52 1.40
N PHE A 32 -8.81 9.51 2.00
CA PHE A 32 -8.65 10.92 1.63
C PHE A 32 -7.21 11.40 1.87
N SER A 33 -6.61 11.02 2.98
CA SER A 33 -5.19 11.29 3.25
C SER A 33 -4.28 10.71 2.16
N GLY A 34 -4.55 9.48 1.70
CA GLY A 34 -3.77 8.83 0.65
C GLY A 34 -3.90 9.50 -0.72
N ILE A 35 -5.11 9.98 -1.05
CA ILE A 35 -5.36 10.79 -2.27
C ILE A 35 -4.57 12.10 -2.20
N LEU A 36 -4.67 12.81 -1.07
CA LEU A 36 -3.96 14.06 -0.84
C LEU A 36 -2.45 13.90 -0.77
N GLU A 37 -1.91 12.71 -0.47
CA GLU A 37 -0.46 12.48 -0.52
C GLU A 37 0.08 12.65 -1.95
N THR A 38 -0.68 12.22 -2.95
CA THR A 38 -0.25 12.19 -4.34
C THR A 38 -0.68 13.43 -5.12
N LEU A 39 -1.87 13.98 -4.84
CA LEU A 39 -2.41 15.12 -5.59
C LEU A 39 -1.48 16.35 -5.68
N PRO A 40 -0.86 16.85 -4.59
CA PRO A 40 0.03 18.01 -4.66
C PRO A 40 1.27 17.75 -5.53
N ILE A 41 1.76 16.51 -5.57
CA ILE A 41 2.92 16.12 -6.38
C ILE A 41 2.55 16.16 -7.86
N LEU A 42 1.37 15.66 -8.21
CA LEU A 42 0.90 15.69 -9.59
C LEU A 42 0.57 17.11 -10.05
N ALA A 43 -0.09 17.88 -9.18
CA ALA A 43 -0.43 19.27 -9.45
C ALA A 43 0.78 20.21 -9.46
N SER A 44 1.94 19.82 -8.91
CA SER A 44 3.15 20.65 -9.04
C SER A 44 3.83 20.52 -10.40
N LEU A 45 3.57 19.44 -11.16
CA LEU A 45 4.22 19.21 -12.46
C LEU A 45 3.93 20.31 -13.51
N PRO A 46 2.67 20.75 -13.71
CA PRO A 46 2.38 21.86 -14.63
C PRO A 46 3.00 23.18 -14.18
N LEU A 47 3.03 23.43 -12.86
CA LEU A 47 3.70 24.61 -12.30
C LEU A 47 5.20 24.59 -12.61
N LEU A 48 5.88 23.46 -12.35
CA LEU A 48 7.30 23.31 -12.66
C LEU A 48 7.57 23.59 -14.14
N ARG A 49 6.76 23.01 -15.04
CA ARG A 49 6.87 23.26 -16.48
C ARG A 49 6.73 24.74 -16.81
N ALA A 50 5.70 25.41 -16.29
CA ALA A 50 5.46 26.82 -16.58
C ALA A 50 6.60 27.71 -16.09
N VAL A 51 7.12 27.45 -14.89
CA VAL A 51 8.30 28.16 -14.36
C VAL A 51 9.54 27.91 -15.22
N PHE A 52 9.80 26.67 -15.64
CA PHE A 52 10.97 26.32 -16.46
C PHE A 52 10.89 26.89 -17.89
N LEU A 53 9.70 26.94 -18.49
CA LEU A 53 9.50 27.42 -19.85
C LEU A 53 9.16 28.92 -19.93
N GLY A 54 9.05 29.61 -18.79
CA GLY A 54 8.69 31.04 -18.74
C GLY A 54 7.25 31.33 -19.16
N HIS A 55 6.32 30.40 -18.92
CA HIS A 55 4.90 30.60 -19.21
C HIS A 55 4.17 31.24 -18.02
N GLU A 56 3.40 32.30 -18.26
CA GLU A 56 2.59 32.96 -17.22
C GLU A 56 1.26 32.23 -16.93
N ILE A 57 0.83 31.39 -17.86
CA ILE A 57 -0.42 30.61 -17.79
C ILE A 57 -0.08 29.13 -17.63
N ILE A 58 -0.73 28.50 -16.66
CA ILE A 58 -0.67 27.06 -16.42
C ILE A 58 -1.98 26.45 -16.91
N ALA A 59 -1.87 25.56 -17.90
CA ALA A 59 -2.97 24.74 -18.36
C ALA A 59 -2.93 23.37 -17.66
N LEU A 60 -4.06 22.96 -17.09
CA LEU A 60 -4.30 21.62 -16.56
C LEU A 60 -5.61 21.09 -17.18
N GLY A 61 -5.50 20.36 -18.29
CA GLY A 61 -6.66 19.95 -19.08
C GLY A 61 -7.41 21.17 -19.61
N ALA A 62 -8.69 21.31 -19.27
CA ALA A 62 -9.53 22.44 -19.67
C ALA A 62 -9.42 23.67 -18.73
N VAL A 63 -8.63 23.57 -17.66
CA VAL A 63 -8.50 24.65 -16.67
C VAL A 63 -7.23 25.44 -16.94
N GLU A 64 -7.38 26.73 -17.18
CA GLU A 64 -6.27 27.68 -17.27
C GLU A 64 -6.23 28.54 -16.02
N SER A 65 -5.03 28.76 -15.48
CA SER A 65 -4.82 29.62 -14.32
C SER A 65 -3.52 30.39 -14.45
N GLY A 66 -3.49 31.62 -13.94
CA GLY A 66 -2.25 32.38 -13.83
C GLY A 66 -1.27 31.71 -12.87
N LEU A 67 0.03 31.90 -13.09
CA LEU A 67 1.10 31.30 -12.29
C LEU A 67 0.95 31.58 -10.78
N VAL A 68 0.59 32.82 -10.41
CA VAL A 68 0.40 33.22 -9.01
C VAL A 68 -0.81 32.53 -8.39
N SER A 69 -1.97 32.55 -9.05
CA SER A 69 -3.20 31.93 -8.52
C SER A 69 -3.05 30.41 -8.38
N TYR A 70 -2.38 29.77 -9.35
CA TYR A 70 -2.09 28.34 -9.30
C TYR A 70 -1.14 27.99 -8.14
N SER A 71 -0.10 28.80 -7.92
CA SER A 71 0.86 28.62 -6.82
C SER A 71 0.18 28.75 -5.45
N ILE A 72 -0.72 29.72 -5.29
CA ILE A 72 -1.53 29.87 -4.07
C ILE A 72 -2.41 28.64 -3.86
N GLY A 73 -3.11 28.18 -4.91
CA GLY A 73 -3.93 26.98 -4.86
C GLY A 73 -3.14 25.73 -4.44
N LEU A 74 -1.93 25.56 -4.96
CA LEU A 74 -1.00 24.50 -4.53
C LEU A 74 -0.59 24.63 -3.07
N GLY A 75 -0.33 25.85 -2.58
CA GLY A 75 -0.03 26.10 -1.17
C GLY A 75 -1.18 25.69 -0.24
N VAL A 76 -2.42 25.99 -0.64
CA VAL A 76 -3.63 25.54 0.06
C VAL A 76 -3.74 24.02 0.04
N LEU A 77 -3.55 23.39 -1.12
CA LEU A 77 -3.59 21.93 -1.27
C LEU A 77 -2.53 21.22 -0.42
N LEU A 78 -1.31 21.77 -0.34
CA LEU A 78 -0.23 21.27 0.52
C LEU A 78 -0.59 21.40 2.01
N SER A 79 -1.21 22.51 2.40
CA SER A 79 -1.67 22.73 3.77
C SER A 79 -2.76 21.71 4.14
N LEU A 80 -3.75 21.50 3.27
CA LEU A 80 -4.77 20.48 3.44
C LEU A 80 -4.17 19.08 3.58
N ARG A 81 -3.22 18.73 2.71
CA ARG A 81 -2.47 17.46 2.80
C ARG A 81 -1.76 17.31 4.14
N PHE A 82 -1.13 18.37 4.65
CA PHE A 82 -0.46 18.33 5.94
C PHE A 82 -1.43 18.06 7.10
N PHE A 83 -2.52 18.83 7.19
CA PHE A 83 -3.47 18.69 8.30
C PHE A 83 -4.23 17.36 8.26
N ILE A 84 -4.73 16.96 7.09
CA ILE A 84 -5.46 15.69 6.93
C ILE A 84 -4.51 14.51 7.12
N GLY A 85 -3.28 14.59 6.58
CA GLY A 85 -2.25 13.57 6.77
C GLY A 85 -1.90 13.38 8.24
N ARG A 86 -1.66 14.48 8.96
CA ARG A 86 -1.42 14.45 10.41
C ARG A 86 -2.59 13.82 11.16
N TRP A 87 -3.82 14.22 10.84
CA TRP A 87 -5.01 13.71 11.52
C TRP A 87 -5.23 12.22 11.26
N ALA A 88 -5.02 11.76 10.02
CA ALA A 88 -5.13 10.35 9.65
C ALA A 88 -4.10 9.49 10.38
N GLN A 89 -2.83 9.93 10.42
CA GLN A 89 -1.76 9.22 11.11
C GLN A 89 -2.00 9.17 12.62
N TYR A 90 -2.39 10.30 13.22
CA TYR A 90 -2.73 10.38 14.63
C TYR A 90 -3.91 9.47 14.99
N SER A 91 -4.99 9.51 14.20
CA SER A 91 -6.19 8.69 14.45
C SER A 91 -5.87 7.20 14.40
N ASN A 92 -5.14 6.74 13.37
CA ASN A 92 -4.70 5.34 13.29
C ASN A 92 -3.84 4.93 14.50
N ALA A 93 -2.86 5.76 14.88
CA ALA A 93 -2.00 5.48 16.03
C ALA A 93 -2.79 5.46 17.35
N SER A 94 -3.68 6.43 17.55
CA SER A 94 -4.51 6.58 18.74
C SER A 94 -5.41 5.36 18.93
N GLU A 95 -6.10 4.89 17.88
CA GLU A 95 -6.95 3.70 17.96
C GLU A 95 -6.17 2.44 18.35
N ARG A 96 -4.98 2.26 17.77
CA ARG A 96 -4.11 1.12 18.09
C ARG A 96 -3.63 1.17 19.54
N ILE A 97 -3.25 2.35 20.03
CA ILE A 97 -2.83 2.56 21.41
C ILE A 97 -4.00 2.32 22.36
N ALA A 98 -5.20 2.80 22.02
CA ALA A 98 -6.42 2.58 22.80
C ALA A 98 -6.74 1.09 22.90
N LEU A 99 -6.69 0.33 21.80
CA LEU A 99 -6.88 -1.13 21.81
C LEU A 99 -5.89 -1.84 22.74
N LEU A 100 -4.59 -1.51 22.63
CA LEU A 100 -3.56 -2.12 23.47
C LEU A 100 -3.72 -1.74 24.94
N THR A 101 -4.11 -0.50 25.22
CA THR A 101 -4.31 0.00 26.58
C THR A 101 -5.54 -0.65 27.21
N LYS A 102 -6.62 -0.80 26.45
CA LYS A 102 -7.84 -1.49 26.87
C LYS A 102 -7.53 -2.93 27.25
N PHE A 103 -6.86 -3.67 26.37
CA PHE A 103 -6.40 -5.03 26.65
C PHE A 103 -5.56 -5.12 27.93
N ARG A 104 -4.65 -4.16 28.16
CA ARG A 104 -3.86 -4.13 29.39
C ARG A 104 -4.66 -3.78 30.65
N LYS A 105 -5.77 -3.05 30.55
CA LYS A 105 -6.58 -2.66 31.71
C LYS A 105 -7.63 -3.70 32.08
N GLU A 106 -8.24 -4.33 31.08
CA GLU A 106 -9.42 -5.16 31.27
C GLU A 106 -9.11 -6.67 31.30
N THR A 107 -7.98 -7.11 30.75
CA THR A 107 -7.60 -8.52 30.77
C THR A 107 -6.80 -8.87 32.04
N PRO A 108 -7.18 -9.94 32.77
CA PRO A 108 -6.43 -10.46 33.92
C PRO A 108 -4.96 -10.73 33.60
N GLU A 109 -4.08 -10.65 34.60
CA GLU A 109 -2.63 -10.71 34.38
C GLU A 109 -2.16 -12.05 33.80
N GLU A 110 -2.73 -13.17 34.25
CA GLU A 110 -2.43 -14.51 33.74
C GLU A 110 -2.81 -14.65 32.25
N GLU A 111 -4.02 -14.23 31.89
CA GLU A 111 -4.49 -14.25 30.49
C GLU A 111 -3.69 -13.30 29.60
N ARG A 112 -3.28 -12.14 30.14
CA ARG A 112 -2.49 -11.15 29.42
C ARG A 112 -1.13 -11.71 29.02
N GLN A 113 -0.46 -12.46 29.90
CA GLN A 113 0.85 -13.05 29.57
C GLN A 113 0.76 -14.05 28.42
N ILE A 114 -0.35 -14.78 28.34
CA ILE A 114 -0.62 -15.77 27.29
C ILE A 114 -1.03 -15.09 25.98
N GLN A 115 -1.90 -14.07 26.05
CA GLN A 115 -2.53 -13.50 24.86
C GLN A 115 -1.86 -12.25 24.31
N LYS A 116 -0.93 -11.60 25.04
CA LYS A 116 -0.28 -10.33 24.62
C LYS A 116 0.29 -10.35 23.21
N VAL A 117 0.89 -11.47 22.81
CA VAL A 117 1.49 -11.62 21.47
C VAL A 117 0.39 -11.68 20.42
N ASN A 118 -0.64 -12.50 20.64
CA ASN A 118 -1.76 -12.65 19.70
C ASN A 118 -2.52 -11.34 19.54
N TYR A 119 -2.88 -10.70 20.66
CA TYR A 119 -3.60 -9.42 20.63
C TYR A 119 -2.77 -8.31 19.99
N GLY A 120 -1.47 -8.22 20.32
CA GLY A 120 -0.56 -7.26 19.70
C GLY A 120 -0.43 -7.45 18.19
N LYS A 121 -0.42 -8.70 17.72
CA LYS A 121 -0.43 -9.03 16.28
C LYS A 121 -1.77 -8.69 15.63
N SER A 122 -2.90 -8.89 16.29
CA SER A 122 -4.21 -8.46 15.81
C SER A 122 -4.33 -6.94 15.69
N VAL A 123 -3.77 -6.18 16.64
CA VAL A 123 -3.67 -4.71 16.51
C VAL A 123 -2.73 -4.31 15.37
N GLN A 124 -1.62 -5.03 15.16
CA GLN A 124 -0.74 -4.80 14.01
C GLN A 124 -1.45 -5.04 12.67
N ALA A 125 -2.36 -6.03 12.60
CA ALA A 125 -3.17 -6.28 11.42
C ALA A 125 -4.08 -5.09 11.07
N ILE A 126 -4.61 -4.36 12.07
CA ILE A 126 -5.36 -3.12 11.82
C ILE A 126 -4.49 -2.07 11.13
N ASN A 127 -3.23 -1.93 11.54
CA ASN A 127 -2.31 -1.01 10.87
C ASN A 127 -2.12 -1.38 9.40
N PHE A 128 -1.90 -2.67 9.10
CA PHE A 128 -1.74 -3.12 7.70
C PHE A 128 -3.01 -2.94 6.88
N LEU A 129 -4.19 -3.14 7.47
CA LEU A 129 -5.46 -2.84 6.82
C LEU A 129 -5.57 -1.36 6.45
N LEU A 130 -5.33 -0.45 7.41
CA LEU A 130 -5.51 0.99 7.20
C LEU A 130 -4.44 1.57 6.27
N VAL A 131 -3.19 1.17 6.44
CA VAL A 131 -2.10 1.56 5.52
C VAL A 131 -2.37 0.99 4.14
N GLY A 132 -2.74 -0.30 4.02
CA GLY A 132 -3.12 -0.89 2.74
C GLY A 132 -4.28 -0.17 2.06
N TRP A 133 -5.32 0.20 2.81
CA TRP A 133 -6.48 0.93 2.30
C TRP A 133 -6.11 2.34 1.81
N SER A 134 -5.26 3.05 2.57
CA SER A 134 -4.72 4.37 2.21
C SER A 134 -3.92 4.38 0.92
N GLN A 135 -3.41 3.23 0.47
CA GLN A 135 -2.70 3.08 -0.80
C GLN A 135 -3.60 2.49 -1.90
N PHE A 136 -4.52 1.60 -1.54
CA PHE A 136 -5.42 0.96 -2.50
C PHE A 136 -6.35 1.95 -3.19
N ILE A 137 -7.04 2.80 -2.42
CA ILE A 137 -8.02 3.75 -2.96
C ILE A 137 -7.38 4.76 -3.91
N PRO A 138 -6.33 5.52 -3.51
CA PRO A 138 -5.67 6.42 -4.44
C PRO A 138 -4.99 5.68 -5.58
N GLY A 139 -4.41 4.50 -5.32
CA GLY A 139 -3.82 3.68 -6.38
C GLY A 139 -4.81 3.34 -7.49
N LEU A 140 -6.00 2.87 -7.10
CA LEU A 140 -7.09 2.61 -8.04
C LEU A 140 -7.53 3.89 -8.77
N LEU A 141 -7.72 4.98 -8.03
CA LEU A 141 -8.14 6.27 -8.58
C LEU A 141 -7.16 6.78 -9.65
N PHE A 142 -5.86 6.82 -9.35
CA PHE A 142 -4.84 7.36 -10.26
C PHE A 142 -4.55 6.42 -11.42
N THR A 143 -4.63 5.11 -11.23
CA THR A 143 -4.53 4.15 -12.36
C THR A 143 -5.71 4.32 -13.32
N LEU A 144 -6.95 4.44 -12.81
CA LEU A 144 -8.12 4.70 -13.65
C LEU A 144 -8.06 6.06 -14.33
N LEU A 145 -7.61 7.10 -13.62
CA LEU A 145 -7.41 8.43 -14.19
C LEU A 145 -6.38 8.39 -15.33
N GLY A 146 -5.25 7.70 -15.14
CA GLY A 146 -4.25 7.56 -16.21
C GLY A 146 -4.76 6.77 -17.42
N LEU A 147 -5.58 5.72 -17.21
CA LEU A 147 -6.26 5.02 -18.31
C LEU A 147 -7.24 5.92 -19.05
N TYR A 148 -7.98 6.75 -18.33
CA TYR A 148 -8.90 7.71 -18.94
C TYR A 148 -8.16 8.76 -19.76
N LEU A 149 -7.04 9.28 -19.24
CA LEU A 149 -6.25 10.32 -19.91
C LEU A 149 -5.42 9.78 -21.08
N SER A 150 -4.95 8.53 -21.03
CA SER A 150 -4.26 7.87 -22.15
C SER A 150 -4.62 6.37 -22.21
N PRO A 151 -5.71 6.03 -22.91
CA PRO A 151 -6.21 4.65 -22.99
C PRO A 151 -5.21 3.66 -23.59
N GLU A 152 -4.53 4.04 -24.68
CA GLU A 152 -3.58 3.17 -25.39
C GLU A 152 -2.35 2.88 -24.54
N PHE A 153 -1.70 3.91 -23.99
CA PHE A 153 -0.58 3.76 -23.07
C PHE A 153 -0.96 2.95 -21.83
N GLY A 154 -2.11 3.24 -21.24
CA GLY A 154 -2.61 2.51 -20.07
C GLY A 154 -2.88 1.04 -20.38
N ALA A 155 -3.48 0.72 -21.52
CA ALA A 155 -3.74 -0.66 -21.95
C ALA A 155 -2.45 -1.46 -22.16
N ILE A 156 -1.47 -0.88 -22.87
CA ILE A 156 -0.14 -1.49 -23.08
C ILE A 156 0.52 -1.76 -21.72
N THR A 157 0.49 -0.78 -20.82
CA THR A 157 1.13 -0.91 -19.51
C THR A 157 0.45 -1.97 -18.65
N LEU A 158 -0.89 -2.04 -18.65
CA LEU A 158 -1.61 -3.11 -17.95
C LEU A 158 -1.30 -4.49 -18.54
N ALA A 159 -1.16 -4.61 -19.86
CA ALA A 159 -0.79 -5.86 -20.50
C ALA A 159 0.60 -6.35 -20.05
N ILE A 160 1.59 -5.45 -19.98
CA ILE A 160 2.93 -5.78 -19.48
C ILE A 160 2.89 -6.17 -18.00
N ILE A 161 2.11 -5.46 -17.19
CA ILE A 161 1.94 -5.78 -15.77
C ILE A 161 1.25 -7.14 -15.60
N ALA A 162 0.28 -7.50 -16.45
CA ALA A 162 -0.35 -8.81 -16.42
C ALA A 162 0.68 -9.94 -16.66
N VAL A 163 1.69 -9.71 -17.51
CA VAL A 163 2.82 -10.64 -17.67
C VAL A 163 3.65 -10.72 -16.38
N TRP A 164 3.97 -9.58 -15.77
CA TRP A 164 4.69 -9.54 -14.48
C TRP A 164 3.93 -10.23 -13.35
N MET A 165 2.60 -10.22 -13.36
CA MET A 165 1.79 -10.92 -12.36
C MET A 165 2.08 -12.43 -12.34
N LEU A 166 2.48 -13.03 -13.47
CA LEU A 166 2.92 -14.43 -13.50
C LEU A 166 4.22 -14.64 -12.72
N VAL A 167 5.18 -13.73 -12.87
CA VAL A 167 6.47 -13.77 -12.16
C VAL A 167 6.26 -13.52 -10.66
N ILE A 168 5.48 -12.49 -10.32
CA ILE A 168 5.13 -12.16 -8.93
C ILE A 168 4.42 -13.35 -8.27
N SER A 169 3.50 -14.01 -8.97
CA SER A 169 2.79 -15.20 -8.48
C SER A 169 3.76 -16.35 -8.17
N LYS A 170 4.77 -16.59 -9.02
CA LYS A 170 5.80 -17.61 -8.76
C LYS A 170 6.65 -17.28 -7.53
N ILE A 171 7.09 -16.03 -7.41
CA ILE A 171 7.88 -15.57 -6.26
C ILE A 171 7.08 -15.69 -4.97
N LYS A 172 5.81 -15.28 -4.99
CA LYS A 172 4.90 -15.43 -3.86
C LYS A 172 4.71 -16.88 -3.45
N ARG A 173 4.53 -17.81 -4.40
CA ARG A 173 4.43 -19.25 -4.09
C ARG A 173 5.65 -19.77 -3.34
N GLN A 174 6.86 -19.34 -3.74
CA GLN A 174 8.09 -19.70 -3.04
C GLN A 174 8.14 -19.09 -1.64
N GLN A 175 7.82 -17.80 -1.52
CA GLN A 175 7.74 -17.12 -0.23
C GLN A 175 6.77 -17.84 0.73
N ASP A 176 5.54 -18.11 0.29
CA ASP A 176 4.51 -18.78 1.09
C ASP A 176 4.92 -20.20 1.48
N PHE A 177 5.61 -20.93 0.59
CA PHE A 177 6.12 -22.27 0.87
C PHE A 177 7.14 -22.27 2.01
N TRP A 178 8.13 -21.38 1.98
CA TRP A 178 9.16 -21.30 3.04
C TRP A 178 8.58 -20.76 4.35
N HIS A 179 7.62 -19.83 4.31
CA HIS A 179 6.91 -19.37 5.51
C HIS A 179 6.06 -20.48 6.14
N ALA A 180 5.38 -21.30 5.33
CA ALA A 180 4.59 -22.42 5.84
C ALA A 180 5.49 -23.43 6.58
N LYS A 181 6.61 -23.85 5.95
CA LYS A 181 7.59 -24.76 6.56
C LYS A 181 8.20 -24.20 7.85
N GLY A 182 8.62 -22.93 7.81
CA GLY A 182 9.15 -22.25 9.00
C GLY A 182 8.11 -22.12 10.12
N SER A 183 6.84 -21.88 9.78
CA SER A 183 5.76 -21.79 10.77
C SER A 183 5.40 -23.14 11.37
N GLU A 184 5.50 -24.23 10.62
CA GLU A 184 5.21 -25.58 11.11
C GLU A 184 6.21 -26.01 12.17
N LEU A 185 7.51 -25.83 11.89
CA LEU A 185 8.59 -26.07 12.85
C LEU A 185 8.50 -25.12 14.05
N ALA A 186 8.21 -23.83 13.83
CA ALA A 186 8.10 -22.86 14.91
C ALA A 186 6.96 -23.16 15.92
N LYS A 187 5.93 -23.92 15.54
CA LYS A 187 4.89 -24.35 16.48
C LYS A 187 5.38 -25.39 17.49
N LYS A 188 6.48 -26.07 17.21
CA LYS A 188 7.08 -27.11 18.06
C LYS A 188 8.38 -26.64 18.70
N ILE A 189 8.65 -25.34 18.72
CA ILE A 189 9.96 -24.75 19.05
C ILE A 189 10.53 -25.22 20.39
N ASP A 190 9.68 -25.43 21.39
CA ASP A 190 10.06 -25.85 22.74
C ASP A 190 10.48 -27.34 22.82
N VAL A 191 10.23 -28.11 21.75
CA VAL A 191 10.50 -29.56 21.66
C VAL A 191 11.48 -29.89 20.53
N LEU A 192 11.97 -28.87 19.78
CA LEU A 192 12.89 -29.09 18.67
C LEU A 192 14.28 -29.48 19.18
N ASN A 193 14.90 -30.46 18.51
CA ASN A 193 16.31 -30.78 18.71
C ASN A 193 17.22 -29.78 17.96
N VAL A 194 18.54 -29.85 18.17
CA VAL A 194 19.54 -28.94 17.58
C VAL A 194 19.50 -28.95 16.04
N ALA A 195 19.31 -30.12 15.41
CA ALA A 195 19.25 -30.23 13.95
C ALA A 195 17.96 -29.61 13.37
N GLU A 196 16.83 -29.75 14.06
CA GLU A 196 15.56 -29.13 13.68
C GLU A 196 15.57 -27.62 13.91
N LEU A 197 16.32 -27.14 14.89
CA LEU A 197 16.60 -25.72 15.12
C LEU A 197 17.42 -25.11 13.96
N ASP A 198 18.44 -25.82 13.47
CA ASP A 198 19.20 -25.41 12.28
C ASP A 198 18.33 -25.42 11.00
N GLU A 199 17.44 -26.40 10.86
CA GLU A 199 16.47 -26.46 9.76
C GLU A 199 15.48 -25.29 9.83
N LEU A 200 14.98 -24.96 11.02
CA LEU A 200 14.13 -23.79 11.27
C LEU A 200 14.85 -22.49 10.89
N GLN A 201 16.11 -22.33 11.28
CA GLN A 201 16.93 -21.17 10.89
C GLN A 201 17.08 -21.07 9.38
N SER A 202 17.42 -22.19 8.71
CA SER A 202 17.54 -22.26 7.24
C SER A 202 16.24 -21.88 6.54
N HIS A 203 15.09 -22.37 7.02
CA HIS A 203 13.77 -22.03 6.50
C HIS A 203 13.44 -20.54 6.69
N ARG A 204 13.78 -19.96 7.84
CA ARG A 204 13.59 -18.51 8.10
C ARG A 204 14.48 -17.66 7.20
N LEU A 205 15.75 -18.03 7.00
CA LEU A 205 16.65 -17.32 6.10
C LEU A 205 16.19 -17.38 4.64
N LYS A 206 15.71 -18.54 4.17
CA LYS A 206 15.14 -18.67 2.83
C LYS A 206 13.87 -17.84 2.67
N ALA A 207 12.98 -17.86 3.66
CA ALA A 207 11.77 -17.01 3.65
C ALA A 207 12.13 -15.52 3.63
N ALA A 208 13.11 -15.09 4.44
CA ALA A 208 13.60 -13.71 4.46
C ALA A 208 14.23 -13.30 3.11
N LYS A 209 14.98 -14.19 2.46
CA LYS A 209 15.54 -13.95 1.12
C LYS A 209 14.42 -13.68 0.10
N TRP A 210 13.38 -14.51 0.09
CA TRP A 210 12.25 -14.31 -0.83
C TRP A 210 11.41 -13.06 -0.50
N ASP A 211 11.25 -12.72 0.79
CA ASP A 211 10.62 -11.47 1.21
C ASP A 211 11.41 -10.24 0.73
N ALA A 212 12.74 -10.27 0.83
CA ALA A 212 13.61 -9.23 0.29
C ALA A 212 13.49 -9.11 -1.23
N THR A 213 13.47 -10.25 -1.95
CA THR A 213 13.25 -10.26 -3.41
C THR A 213 11.91 -9.64 -3.78
N ASN A 214 10.81 -10.03 -3.11
CA ASN A 214 9.47 -9.51 -3.41
C ASN A 214 9.36 -8.00 -3.16
N LYS A 215 9.98 -7.48 -2.09
CA LYS A 215 10.01 -6.03 -1.81
C LYS A 215 10.74 -5.21 -2.88
N ASN A 216 11.89 -5.70 -3.34
CA ASN A 216 12.69 -5.00 -4.37
C ASN A 216 12.14 -5.18 -5.79
N LEU A 217 11.43 -6.30 -6.04
CA LEU A 217 10.78 -6.56 -7.33
C LEU A 217 9.77 -5.46 -7.72
N ARG A 218 9.15 -4.80 -6.73
CA ARG A 218 8.21 -3.69 -6.96
C ARG A 218 8.75 -2.65 -7.93
N GLU A 219 9.94 -2.13 -7.64
CA GLU A 219 10.54 -1.04 -8.42
C GLU A 219 10.95 -1.53 -9.79
N LEU A 220 11.50 -2.74 -9.89
CA LEU A 220 11.83 -3.37 -11.17
C LEU A 220 10.59 -3.53 -12.05
N VAL A 221 9.51 -4.12 -11.53
CA VAL A 221 8.25 -4.33 -12.27
C VAL A 221 7.70 -3.01 -12.77
N ILE A 222 7.59 -2.00 -11.90
CA ILE A 222 6.95 -0.74 -12.24
C ILE A 222 7.79 0.05 -13.25
N ILE A 223 9.09 0.23 -12.97
CA ILE A 223 9.97 1.04 -13.83
C ILE A 223 10.17 0.35 -15.18
N SER A 224 10.40 -0.97 -15.20
CA SER A 224 10.57 -1.70 -16.47
C SER A 224 9.28 -1.70 -17.30
N SER A 225 8.11 -1.89 -16.67
CA SER A 225 6.82 -1.84 -17.39
C SER A 225 6.63 -0.49 -18.05
N LEU A 226 6.96 0.60 -17.36
CA LEU A 226 6.83 1.95 -17.90
C LEU A 226 7.81 2.24 -19.04
N ILE A 227 9.07 1.85 -18.89
CA ILE A 227 10.07 2.03 -19.96
C ILE A 227 9.62 1.28 -21.21
N VAL A 228 9.21 0.02 -21.07
CA VAL A 228 8.76 -0.79 -22.20
C VAL A 228 7.48 -0.21 -22.81
N SER A 229 6.50 0.20 -22.00
CA SER A 229 5.30 0.88 -22.49
C SER A 229 5.63 2.14 -23.27
N LEU A 230 6.55 2.98 -22.78
CA LEU A 230 6.95 4.22 -23.44
C LEU A 230 7.63 3.95 -24.78
N VAL A 231 8.53 2.97 -24.83
CA VAL A 231 9.21 2.57 -26.06
C VAL A 231 8.22 2.04 -27.08
N ILE A 232 7.29 1.17 -26.67
CA ILE A 232 6.24 0.64 -27.55
C ILE A 232 5.36 1.78 -28.07
N ASN A 233 4.87 2.65 -27.17
CA ASN A 233 4.02 3.78 -27.53
C ASN A 233 4.71 4.73 -28.52
N ASN A 234 5.99 5.05 -28.29
CA ASN A 234 6.79 5.86 -29.20
C ASN A 234 7.00 5.16 -30.56
N SER A 235 7.30 3.85 -30.55
CA SER A 235 7.51 3.08 -31.80
C SER A 235 6.26 2.97 -32.66
N LEU A 236 5.08 3.02 -32.04
CA LEU A 236 3.79 3.03 -32.72
C LEU A 236 3.40 4.40 -33.27
N GLY A 237 4.27 5.42 -33.16
CA GLY A 237 3.99 6.78 -33.63
C GLY A 237 2.97 7.53 -32.78
N MET A 238 2.60 6.98 -31.61
CA MET A 238 1.69 7.59 -30.62
C MET A 238 2.47 8.62 -29.78
N SER A 239 3.18 9.52 -30.47
CA SER A 239 4.19 10.42 -29.88
C SER A 239 3.56 11.33 -28.81
N PRO A 240 4.29 11.62 -27.72
CA PRO A 240 3.71 12.29 -26.56
C PRO A 240 3.79 13.82 -26.70
N SER A 241 2.64 14.51 -26.62
CA SER A 241 2.63 15.87 -26.08
C SER A 241 3.10 15.84 -24.61
N PHE A 242 3.54 16.97 -24.05
CA PHE A 242 4.01 17.04 -22.66
C PHE A 242 2.95 16.61 -21.61
N ASP A 243 1.66 16.62 -21.98
CA ASP A 243 0.58 16.03 -21.20
C ASP A 243 0.81 14.54 -20.94
N SER A 244 1.50 13.85 -21.85
CA SER A 244 1.90 12.46 -21.69
C SER A 244 2.84 12.23 -20.50
N ILE A 245 3.75 13.15 -20.18
CA ILE A 245 4.64 12.98 -19.01
C ILE A 245 3.82 13.02 -17.71
N LEU A 246 2.86 13.94 -17.62
CA LEU A 246 1.95 14.00 -16.48
C LEU A 246 1.14 12.72 -16.37
N ILE A 247 0.59 12.22 -17.47
CA ILE A 247 -0.18 10.97 -17.51
C ILE A 247 0.69 9.77 -17.09
N VAL A 248 1.93 9.69 -17.56
CA VAL A 248 2.90 8.66 -17.16
C VAL A 248 3.15 8.70 -15.66
N ILE A 249 3.34 9.88 -15.07
CA ILE A 249 3.58 10.03 -13.62
C ILE A 249 2.33 9.68 -12.81
N VAL A 250 1.14 10.11 -13.26
CA VAL A 250 -0.15 9.70 -12.67
C VAL A 250 -0.26 8.18 -12.65
N PHE A 251 0.02 7.54 -13.77
CA PHE A 251 -0.09 6.09 -13.92
C PHE A 251 0.94 5.34 -13.07
N LEU A 252 2.21 5.77 -13.13
CA LEU A 252 3.32 5.24 -12.31
C LEU A 252 2.97 5.31 -10.83
N ARG A 253 2.47 6.45 -10.37
CA ARG A 253 2.12 6.65 -8.97
C ARG A 253 0.94 5.77 -8.56
N GLY A 254 -0.09 5.66 -9.40
CA GLY A 254 -1.21 4.75 -9.16
C GLY A 254 -0.77 3.29 -8.99
N LEU A 255 0.09 2.81 -9.91
CA LEU A 255 0.63 1.45 -9.87
C LEU A 255 1.51 1.19 -8.65
N GLN A 256 2.36 2.14 -8.25
CA GLN A 256 3.16 2.05 -7.02
C GLN A 256 2.30 1.91 -5.77
N GLN A 257 1.21 2.67 -5.69
CA GLN A 257 0.27 2.59 -4.58
C GLN A 257 -0.49 1.26 -4.57
N LEU A 258 -0.94 0.77 -5.74
CA LEU A 258 -1.57 -0.55 -5.86
C LEU A 258 -0.63 -1.69 -5.45
N PHE A 259 0.64 -1.64 -5.86
CA PHE A 259 1.63 -2.63 -5.47
C PHE A 259 1.90 -2.59 -3.95
N THR A 260 1.96 -1.40 -3.37
CA THR A 260 2.12 -1.23 -1.93
C THR A 260 0.91 -1.77 -1.16
N ALA A 261 -0.30 -1.50 -1.64
CA ALA A 261 -1.53 -2.06 -1.09
C ALA A 261 -1.53 -3.60 -1.17
N TYR A 262 -1.04 -4.15 -2.27
CA TYR A 262 -0.86 -5.59 -2.43
C TYR A 262 0.10 -6.17 -1.38
N ILE A 263 1.27 -5.57 -1.15
CA ILE A 263 2.21 -6.00 -0.09
C ILE A 263 1.54 -5.94 1.29
N MET A 264 0.83 -4.85 1.60
CA MET A 264 0.12 -4.71 2.88
C MET A 264 -0.96 -5.79 3.06
N SER A 265 -1.65 -6.16 1.98
CA SER A 265 -2.62 -7.27 2.00
C SER A 265 -1.96 -8.63 2.26
N GLN A 266 -0.73 -8.85 1.77
CA GLN A 266 0.06 -10.05 2.07
C GLN A 266 0.48 -10.08 3.54
N GLN A 267 0.97 -8.96 4.08
CA GLN A 267 1.32 -8.83 5.50
C GLN A 267 0.10 -9.07 6.40
N LEU A 268 -1.06 -8.55 6.01
CA LEU A 268 -2.33 -8.81 6.69
C LEU A 268 -2.73 -10.30 6.63
N SER A 269 -2.58 -10.95 5.47
CA SER A 269 -2.81 -12.38 5.32
C SER A 269 -1.86 -13.22 6.20
N GLY A 270 -0.64 -12.77 6.43
CA GLY A 270 0.29 -13.39 7.37
C GLY A 270 -0.19 -13.38 8.83
N LEU A 271 -1.15 -12.52 9.17
CA LEU A 271 -1.69 -12.37 10.52
C LEU A 271 -3.05 -13.04 10.73
N THR A 272 -3.57 -13.76 9.73
CA THR A 272 -4.90 -14.42 9.79
C THR A 272 -5.09 -15.27 11.04
N ASN A 273 -4.09 -16.10 11.39
CA ASN A 273 -4.17 -17.01 12.55
C ASN A 273 -4.29 -16.27 13.89
N PHE A 274 -3.80 -15.04 13.99
CA PHE A 274 -3.91 -14.23 15.20
C PHE A 274 -5.28 -13.58 15.29
N LEU A 275 -5.85 -13.17 14.15
CA LEU A 275 -7.18 -12.60 14.07
C LEU A 275 -8.30 -13.63 14.29
N GLU A 276 -8.09 -14.90 13.96
CA GLU A 276 -9.05 -15.99 14.26
C GLU A 276 -9.12 -16.31 15.76
N LYS A 277 -8.04 -16.01 16.49
CA LYS A 277 -7.90 -16.29 17.93
C LYS A 277 -8.20 -15.07 18.81
N ALA A 278 -8.55 -13.95 18.20
CA ALA A 278 -8.72 -12.65 18.85
C ALA A 278 -10.19 -12.23 18.90
#